data_AF-A0A959DR53-F1
#
_entry.id   AF-A0A959DR53-F1
#
_cell.length_a   1.000
_cell.length_b   1.000
_cell.length_c   1.000
_cell.angle_alpha   90.00
_cell.angle_beta   90.00
_cell.angle_gamma   90.00
#
_symmetry.space_group_name_H-M   'P 1'
#
loop_
_entity.id
_entity.type
_entity.pdbx_description
1 polymer ?
#
loop_
_entity_poly.entity_id
_entity_poly.type
_entity_poly.pdbx_seq_one_letter_code
_entity_poly.pdbx_strand_id
1 'polypeptide(L)'
;MNDYYLWGKINSGMADTFQIKGRLHKKFDIESKTASFQAREFVLLTDEQYPQYLKFQLTQDRCSVIDPFQEGQQVEVFFDLRGREWNGKYFTNLNAWRVTGVTKEADSSFDLSDPEPPIEWSTDDGLKAEDFGDLPF
;
A
#
# COMPACT_ATOMS: atom_id res chain seq x y z
N MET A 1 13.91 -1.96 32.55
CA MET A 1 12.53 -2.28 33.00
C MET A 1 11.63 -1.60 31.99
N ASN A 2 10.91 -2.36 31.17
CA ASN A 2 10.32 -1.88 29.93
C ASN A 2 9.04 -1.06 30.21
N ASP A 3 9.09 0.25 29.98
CA ASP A 3 8.01 1.22 30.23
C ASP A 3 6.88 1.17 29.17
N TYR A 4 6.40 -0.01 28.83
CA TYR A 4 5.37 -0.21 27.77
C TYR A 4 3.91 -0.13 28.27
N TYR A 5 3.67 0.25 29.53
CA TYR A 5 2.32 0.24 30.13
C TYR A 5 1.69 1.62 30.37
N LEU A 6 2.17 2.67 29.71
CA LEU A 6 1.62 4.02 29.86
C LEU A 6 0.87 4.58 28.63
N TRP A 7 0.53 3.75 27.64
CA TRP A 7 -0.34 4.16 26.53
C TRP A 7 -1.83 3.81 26.74
N GLY A 8 -2.31 3.87 27.99
CA GLY A 8 -3.70 3.49 28.33
C GLY A 8 -4.47 4.53 29.16
N LYS A 9 -3.90 5.71 29.41
CA LYS A 9 -4.55 6.75 30.22
C LYS A 9 -4.62 8.09 29.48
N ILE A 10 -5.35 8.13 28.37
CA ILE A 10 -6.10 9.32 27.90
C ILE A 10 -7.00 8.92 26.71
N ASN A 11 -8.22 8.47 26.97
CA ASN A 11 -9.45 8.86 26.25
C ASN A 11 -10.60 7.93 26.61
N SER A 12 -11.43 8.41 27.54
CA SER A 12 -12.80 7.94 27.71
C SER A 12 -13.54 8.22 26.39
N GLY A 13 -13.79 7.18 25.58
CA GLY A 13 -14.70 7.21 24.42
C GLY A 13 -14.14 6.80 23.05
N MET A 14 -12.87 6.42 22.89
CA MET A 14 -12.36 5.96 21.59
C MET A 14 -12.53 4.44 21.45
N ALA A 15 -13.25 4.01 20.41
CA ALA A 15 -13.19 2.63 19.93
C ALA A 15 -11.72 2.29 19.60
N ASP A 16 -11.25 1.12 20.04
CA ASP A 16 -9.91 0.64 19.73
C ASP A 16 -9.73 0.52 18.22
N THR A 17 -9.07 1.53 17.65
CA THR A 17 -8.83 1.68 16.23
C THR A 17 -7.43 1.17 15.94
N PHE A 18 -7.34 0.17 15.07
CA PHE A 18 -6.08 -0.47 14.68
C PHE A 18 -5.74 -0.13 13.23
N GLN A 19 -4.45 -0.22 12.90
CA GLN A 19 -3.96 -0.13 11.52
C GLN A 19 -2.90 -1.21 11.25
N ILE A 20 -2.85 -1.70 10.02
CA ILE A 20 -1.86 -2.68 9.58
C ILE A 20 -1.50 -2.51 8.10
N LYS A 21 -0.23 -2.72 7.77
CA LYS A 21 0.28 -2.72 6.39
C LYS A 21 0.46 -4.15 5.89
N GLY A 22 0.19 -4.34 4.61
CA GLY A 22 0.44 -5.61 3.95
C GLY A 22 0.04 -5.58 2.48
N ARG A 23 0.28 -6.71 1.83
CA ARG A 23 -0.10 -6.92 0.44
C ARG A 23 -1.56 -7.37 0.36
N LEU A 24 -2.37 -6.72 -0.46
CA LEU A 24 -3.72 -7.17 -0.77
C LEU A 24 -3.62 -8.53 -1.48
N HIS A 25 -3.89 -9.61 -0.77
CA HIS A 25 -3.72 -10.97 -1.27
C HIS A 25 -4.92 -11.41 -2.11
N LYS A 26 -6.14 -11.11 -1.64
CA LYS A 26 -7.37 -11.52 -2.33
C LYS A 26 -8.50 -10.55 -2.09
N LYS A 27 -9.30 -10.26 -3.11
CA LYS A 27 -10.51 -9.44 -3.04
C LYS A 27 -11.72 -10.28 -3.47
N PHE A 28 -12.72 -10.41 -2.61
CA PHE A 28 -13.94 -11.15 -2.92
C PHE A 28 -15.04 -10.24 -3.47
N ASP A 29 -16.07 -10.85 -4.05
CA ASP A 29 -17.28 -10.15 -4.46
C ASP A 29 -18.07 -9.65 -3.26
N ILE A 30 -18.96 -8.67 -3.49
CA ILE A 30 -19.88 -8.19 -2.48
C ILE A 30 -20.97 -9.25 -2.27
N GLU A 31 -21.20 -9.64 -1.03
CA GLU A 31 -22.25 -10.58 -0.63
C GLU A 31 -23.38 -9.86 0.12
N SER A 32 -24.62 -10.06 -0.32
CA SER A 32 -25.81 -9.65 0.44
C SER A 32 -26.10 -10.68 1.53
N LYS A 33 -25.85 -10.35 2.80
CA LYS A 33 -26.19 -11.26 3.91
C LYS A 33 -27.65 -11.14 4.33
N THR A 34 -28.25 -9.96 4.16
CA THR A 34 -29.70 -9.72 4.30
C THR A 34 -30.16 -8.70 3.25
N ALA A 35 -31.45 -8.36 3.24
CA ALA A 35 -32.00 -7.33 2.34
C ALA A 35 -31.41 -5.92 2.59
N SER A 36 -30.91 -5.65 3.80
CA SER A 36 -30.36 -4.32 4.17
C SER A 36 -28.90 -4.36 4.61
N PHE A 37 -28.25 -5.53 4.49
CA PHE A 37 -26.87 -5.71 4.91
C PHE A 37 -26.08 -6.45 3.83
N GLN A 38 -25.17 -5.71 3.23
CA GLN A 38 -24.13 -6.24 2.36
C GLN A 38 -22.78 -6.18 3.06
N ALA A 39 -21.93 -7.13 2.73
CA ALA A 39 -20.56 -7.20 3.20
C ALA A 39 -19.64 -7.55 2.03
N ARG A 40 -18.40 -7.11 2.13
CA ARG A 40 -17.33 -7.54 1.24
C ARG A 40 -16.14 -7.94 2.07
N GLU A 41 -15.53 -9.05 1.71
CA GLU A 41 -14.32 -9.53 2.39
C GLU A 41 -13.10 -9.36 1.50
N PHE A 42 -11.93 -9.23 2.15
CA PHE A 42 -10.64 -9.28 1.47
C PHE A 42 -9.58 -9.85 2.42
N VAL A 43 -8.47 -10.32 1.87
CA VAL A 43 -7.35 -10.90 2.64
C VAL A 43 -6.12 -10.05 2.43
N LEU A 44 -5.46 -9.72 3.54
CA LEU A 44 -4.14 -9.09 3.57
C LEU A 44 -3.09 -10.13 3.94
N LEU A 45 -1.94 -10.09 3.28
CA LEU A 45 -0.72 -10.78 3.70
C LEU A 45 0.18 -9.76 4.42
N THR A 46 0.49 -9.97 5.70
CA THR A 46 1.30 -9.02 6.49
C THR A 46 2.78 -9.01 6.05
N ASP A 47 3.47 -7.88 6.25
CA ASP A 47 4.88 -7.70 5.84
C ASP A 47 5.91 -8.09 6.91
N GLU A 48 5.52 -8.94 7.86
CA GLU A 48 6.37 -9.34 8.99
C GLU A 48 7.27 -10.53 8.62
N GLN A 49 8.24 -10.87 9.49
CA GLN A 49 9.13 -12.03 9.29
C GLN A 49 8.36 -13.34 9.06
N TYR A 50 7.16 -13.45 9.64
CA TYR A 50 6.25 -14.58 9.47
C TYR A 50 4.90 -14.08 8.96
N PRO A 51 4.76 -13.84 7.65
CA PRO A 51 3.55 -13.28 7.05
C PRO A 51 2.29 -14.07 7.42
N GLN A 52 1.26 -13.35 7.84
CA GLN A 52 -0.04 -13.91 8.20
C GLN A 52 -1.08 -13.50 7.17
N TYR A 53 -2.00 -14.42 6.85
CA TYR A 53 -3.19 -14.11 6.08
C TYR A 53 -4.31 -13.64 7.01
N LEU A 54 -4.66 -12.37 6.94
CA LEU A 54 -5.69 -11.75 7.76
C LEU A 54 -6.89 -11.39 6.90
N LYS A 55 -8.06 -11.91 7.26
CA LYS A 55 -9.31 -11.62 6.57
C LYS A 55 -10.02 -10.43 7.20
N PHE A 56 -10.32 -9.43 6.40
CA PHE A 56 -11.04 -8.23 6.77
C PHE A 56 -12.45 -8.24 6.19
N GLN A 57 -13.36 -7.58 6.89
CA GLN A 57 -14.72 -7.33 6.43
C GLN A 57 -14.96 -5.83 6.27
N LEU A 58 -15.55 -5.45 5.14
CA LEU A 58 -16.18 -4.17 4.89
C LEU A 58 -17.70 -4.37 4.90
N THR A 59 -18.44 -3.38 5.38
CA THR A 59 -19.91 -3.44 5.47
C THR A 59 -20.55 -2.25 4.76
N GLN A 60 -21.71 -2.45 4.15
CA GLN A 60 -22.57 -1.39 3.61
C GLN A 60 -21.81 -0.47 2.64
N ASP A 61 -21.78 0.84 2.91
CA ASP A 61 -21.13 1.89 2.12
C ASP A 61 -19.63 1.69 1.97
N ARG A 62 -18.99 0.98 2.91
CA ARG A 62 -17.54 0.76 2.90
C ARG A 62 -17.09 -0.34 1.97
N CYS A 63 -18.00 -1.12 1.38
CA CYS A 63 -17.64 -2.21 0.46
C CYS A 63 -16.84 -1.73 -0.76
N SER A 64 -17.02 -0.47 -1.15
CA SER A 64 -16.33 0.16 -2.28
C SER A 64 -14.95 0.73 -1.94
N VAL A 65 -14.58 0.84 -0.66
CA VAL A 65 -13.28 1.39 -0.24
C VAL A 65 -12.10 0.60 -0.82
N ILE A 66 -12.29 -0.69 -1.08
CA ILE A 66 -11.25 -1.57 -1.64
C ILE A 66 -11.24 -1.60 -3.18
N ASP A 67 -12.22 -0.98 -3.86
CA ASP A 67 -12.32 -1.00 -5.33
C ASP A 67 -11.08 -0.46 -6.04
N PRO A 68 -10.45 0.65 -5.60
CA PRO A 68 -9.28 1.22 -6.27
C PRO A 68 -8.03 0.34 -6.22
N PHE A 69 -8.00 -0.69 -5.37
CA PHE A 69 -6.81 -1.50 -5.11
C PHE A 69 -6.87 -2.84 -5.83
N GLN A 70 -5.72 -3.28 -6.35
CA GLN A 70 -5.58 -4.55 -7.05
C GLN A 70 -4.89 -5.60 -6.16
N GLU A 71 -5.19 -6.88 -6.39
CA GLU A 71 -4.45 -7.97 -5.75
C GLU A 71 -2.95 -7.85 -6.09
N GLY A 72 -2.09 -8.04 -5.08
CA GLY A 72 -0.66 -7.81 -5.16
C GLY A 72 -0.21 -6.40 -4.73
N GLN A 73 -1.13 -5.44 -4.59
CA GLN A 73 -0.79 -4.06 -4.20
C GLN A 73 -0.52 -3.93 -2.70
N GLN A 74 0.44 -3.07 -2.36
CA GLN A 74 0.72 -2.68 -0.99
C GLN A 74 -0.34 -1.70 -0.47
N VAL A 75 -0.99 -2.04 0.64
CA VAL A 75 -2.01 -1.21 1.26
C VAL A 75 -1.81 -1.11 2.78
N GLU A 76 -2.38 -0.06 3.36
CA GLU A 76 -2.56 0.11 4.79
C GLU A 76 -4.06 0.08 5.10
N VAL A 77 -4.45 -0.76 6.05
CA VAL A 77 -5.84 -1.03 6.40
C VAL A 77 -6.08 -0.53 7.82
N PHE A 78 -7.12 0.30 7.98
CA PHE A 78 -7.60 0.75 9.28
C PHE A 78 -8.89 0.00 9.63
N PHE A 79 -8.97 -0.52 10.85
CA PHE A 79 -10.02 -1.43 11.25
C PHE A 79 -10.30 -1.40 12.75
N ASP A 80 -11.48 -1.89 13.12
CA ASP A 80 -11.84 -2.20 14.50
C ASP A 80 -11.71 -3.71 14.73
N LEU A 81 -11.16 -4.12 15.88
CA LEU A 81 -11.23 -5.51 16.32
C LEU A 81 -12.55 -5.74 17.05
N ARG A 82 -13.45 -6.54 16.47
CA ARG A 82 -14.76 -6.84 17.07
C ARG A 82 -14.83 -8.29 17.51
N GLY A 83 -15.26 -8.53 18.74
CA GLY A 83 -15.62 -9.84 19.26
C GLY A 83 -17.13 -9.96 19.43
N ARG A 84 -17.69 -11.13 19.12
CA ARG A 84 -19.06 -11.47 19.52
C ARG A 84 -19.13 -12.91 20.00
N GLU A 85 -19.92 -13.12 21.03
CA GLU A 85 -20.36 -14.47 21.40
C GLU A 85 -21.63 -14.81 20.62
N TRP A 86 -21.69 -16.03 20.08
CA TRP A 86 -22.89 -16.61 19.51
C TRP A 86 -22.98 -18.07 19.94
N ASN A 87 -23.99 -18.40 20.73
CA ASN A 87 -24.28 -19.77 21.18
C ASN A 87 -23.06 -20.45 21.85
N GLY A 88 -22.40 -19.74 22.80
CA GLY A 88 -21.22 -20.21 23.49
C GLY A 88 -19.93 -20.26 22.65
N LYS A 89 -19.96 -19.81 21.39
CA LYS A 89 -18.79 -19.69 20.51
C LYS A 89 -18.41 -18.24 20.34
N TYR A 90 -17.11 -17.96 20.36
CA TYR A 90 -16.57 -16.61 20.23
C TYR A 90 -16.04 -16.39 18.81
N PHE A 91 -16.46 -15.31 18.19
CA PHE A 91 -16.09 -14.95 16.82
C PHE A 91 -15.42 -13.59 16.81
N THR A 92 -14.29 -13.54 16.12
CA THR A 92 -13.54 -12.31 15.89
C THR A 92 -13.78 -11.81 14.48
N ASN A 93 -13.87 -10.50 14.34
CA ASN A 93 -14.06 -9.82 13.08
C ASN A 93 -13.14 -8.60 13.01
N LEU A 94 -12.33 -8.54 11.96
CA LEU A 94 -11.52 -7.38 11.62
C LEU A 94 -12.35 -6.48 10.70
N ASN A 95 -13.09 -5.56 11.30
CA ASN A 95 -14.01 -4.71 10.57
C ASN A 95 -13.29 -3.48 10.04
N ALA A 96 -12.87 -3.54 8.77
CA ALA A 96 -12.18 -2.47 8.11
C ALA A 96 -13.13 -1.29 7.84
N TRP A 97 -12.58 -0.08 7.93
CA TRP A 97 -13.33 1.14 7.62
C TRP A 97 -12.58 2.10 6.70
N ARG A 98 -11.27 1.91 6.52
CA ARG A 98 -10.46 2.66 5.56
C ARG A 98 -9.32 1.81 5.02
N VAL A 99 -8.99 2.03 3.74
CA VAL A 99 -7.82 1.44 3.08
C VAL A 99 -7.11 2.57 2.34
N THR A 100 -5.79 2.66 2.51
CA THR A 100 -4.93 3.63 1.83
C THR A 100 -3.84 2.89 1.06
N GLY A 101 -3.46 3.45 -0.10
CA GLY A 101 -2.30 2.94 -0.83
C GLY A 101 -1.02 3.34 -0.11
N VAL A 102 -0.05 2.44 -0.07
CA VAL A 102 1.30 2.80 0.36
C VAL A 102 2.05 3.24 -0.89
N THR A 103 2.10 4.54 -1.15
CA THR A 103 3.04 5.09 -2.12
C THR A 103 4.43 4.78 -1.59
N LYS A 104 5.20 3.96 -2.31
CA LYS A 104 6.65 4.06 -2.19
C LYS A 104 6.98 5.47 -2.66
N GLU A 105 7.39 6.33 -1.75
CA GLU A 105 8.18 7.50 -2.15
C GLU A 105 9.30 6.93 -3.01
N ALA A 106 9.22 7.20 -4.31
CA ALA A 106 10.33 6.91 -5.19
C ALA A 106 11.49 7.72 -4.62
N ASP A 107 12.51 7.03 -4.11
CA ASP A 107 13.83 7.60 -3.89
C ASP A 107 14.23 8.22 -5.23
N SER A 108 13.99 9.52 -5.36
CA SER A 108 14.46 10.31 -6.46
C SER A 108 15.94 10.56 -6.17
N SER A 109 16.78 9.54 -6.35
CA SER A 109 18.20 9.73 -6.58
C SER A 109 18.35 10.35 -7.96
N PHE A 110 18.03 11.65 -8.07
CA PHE A 110 18.61 12.50 -9.09
C PHE A 110 20.06 12.74 -8.65
N ASP A 111 20.95 11.92 -9.20
CA ASP A 111 22.37 12.22 -9.26
C ASP A 111 22.54 13.48 -10.13
N LEU A 112 22.72 14.63 -9.48
CA LEU A 112 23.11 15.88 -10.13
C LEU A 112 24.64 15.99 -10.07
N SER A 113 25.31 15.17 -10.89
CA SER A 113 26.67 15.46 -11.32
C SER A 113 26.60 16.52 -12.42
N ASP A 114 26.67 17.78 -11.99
CA ASP A 114 26.89 18.94 -12.85
C ASP A 114 28.30 18.85 -13.47
N PRO A 115 28.43 19.02 -14.80
CA PRO A 115 29.43 19.97 -15.25
C PRO A 115 28.93 20.92 -16.36
N GLU A 116 29.03 22.21 -16.04
CA GLU A 116 29.43 23.42 -16.80
C GLU A 116 29.03 23.65 -18.29
N PRO A 117 28.91 24.94 -18.70
CA PRO A 117 28.25 25.37 -19.94
C PRO A 117 29.22 25.58 -21.14
N PRO A 118 28.81 26.21 -22.25
CA PRO A 118 28.81 25.63 -23.61
C PRO A 118 30.09 25.90 -24.39
N ILE A 119 30.57 24.92 -25.17
CA ILE A 119 31.67 25.13 -26.12
C ILE A 119 31.14 25.86 -27.36
N GLU A 120 31.54 27.13 -27.52
CA GLU A 120 31.40 27.92 -28.74
C GLU A 120 32.29 27.32 -29.84
N TRP A 121 31.70 26.72 -30.87
CA TRP A 121 32.45 26.40 -32.08
C TRP A 121 32.51 27.65 -32.95
N SER A 122 33.68 28.28 -32.98
CA SER A 122 34.02 29.26 -34.02
C SER A 122 34.11 28.54 -35.37
N THR A 123 33.54 29.16 -36.39
CA THR A 123 33.64 28.74 -37.80
C THR A 123 35.07 28.94 -38.31
N ASP A 124 35.48 28.07 -39.24
CA ASP A 124 36.65 28.14 -40.13
C ASP A 124 37.80 27.18 -39.76
N ASP A 125 37.88 26.03 -40.45
CA ASP A 125 38.93 25.77 -41.44
C ASP A 125 38.61 24.46 -42.19
N GLY A 126 38.80 24.45 -43.51
CA GLY A 126 38.29 23.42 -44.40
C GLY A 126 39.06 22.11 -44.34
N LEU A 127 38.36 20.99 -44.18
CA LEU A 127 38.89 19.66 -44.49
C LEU A 127 37.85 18.81 -45.22
N LYS A 128 38.35 18.16 -46.27
CA LYS A 128 37.64 17.50 -47.36
C LYS A 128 36.85 16.28 -46.88
N ALA A 129 35.71 16.07 -47.55
CA ALA A 129 35.03 14.78 -47.57
C ALA A 129 35.96 13.74 -48.19
N GLU A 130 36.39 12.75 -47.41
CA GLU A 130 36.91 11.45 -47.84
C GLU A 130 37.51 10.78 -46.59
N ASP A 131 36.75 9.89 -45.95
CA ASP A 131 37.19 8.56 -45.48
C ASP A 131 36.18 7.95 -44.45
N PHE A 132 34.93 7.74 -44.88
CA PHE A 132 33.99 6.82 -44.20
C PHE A 132 34.21 5.40 -44.71
N GLY A 133 35.45 4.92 -44.64
CA GLY A 133 35.93 3.87 -45.51
C GLY A 133 36.44 2.57 -44.87
N ASP A 134 36.75 2.52 -43.57
CA ASP A 134 37.33 1.29 -43.02
C ASP A 134 37.20 1.20 -41.49
N LEU A 135 36.18 0.48 -41.01
CA LEU A 135 36.11 0.01 -39.62
C LEU A 135 36.21 -1.52 -39.64
N PRO A 136 37.26 -2.12 -39.03
CA PRO A 136 37.41 -3.56 -38.99
C PRO A 136 36.42 -4.22 -38.01
N PHE A 137 35.93 -5.40 -38.39
CA PHE A 137 35.23 -6.35 -37.51
C PHE A 137 36.18 -7.01 -36.51
#